data_AF-A0A3Q3KHJ2-F1
#
_entry.id   AF-A0A3Q3KHJ2-F1
#
_cell.length_a   1.000
_cell.length_b   1.000
_cell.length_c   1.000
_cell.angle_alpha   90.00
_cell.angle_beta   90.00
_cell.angle_gamma   90.00
#
_symmetry.space_group_name_H-M   'P 1'
#
loop_
_entity.id
_entity.type
_entity.pdbx_description
1 polymer ?
#
loop_
_entity_poly.entity_id
_entity_poly.type
_entity_poly.pdbx_seq_one_letter_code
_entity_poly.pdbx_strand_id
1 'polypeptide(L)'
;DERNVMIYTGSSNDQPSFCPSHWVPYGGNCYYLVRDKKMWRDALAACHREGGDLASIHNIEEQSFIISQTGYCKCPVWIGLNSNVWMWIDNSAVDYTNWKTGMPKLESCVDINSDSGKWSTNSCRLVLLKGACRDLLTGLLLTPPSEGTHPLL
;
A
#
# COMPACT_ATOMS: atom_id res chain seq x y z
N ASP A 1 -6.97 -19.78 -16.37
CA ASP A 1 -8.14 -18.98 -16.76
C ASP A 1 -8.17 -17.75 -15.87
N GLU A 2 -7.53 -16.69 -16.37
CA GLU A 2 -7.01 -15.55 -15.60
C GLU A 2 -8.10 -14.49 -15.41
N ARG A 3 -8.73 -14.48 -14.24
CA ARG A 3 -9.71 -13.44 -13.90
C ARG A 3 -9.01 -12.20 -13.37
N ASN A 4 -8.62 -11.32 -14.28
CA ASN A 4 -8.30 -9.94 -13.96
C ASN A 4 -9.60 -9.20 -13.57
N VAL A 5 -9.56 -8.38 -12.52
CA VAL A 5 -10.73 -7.64 -12.02
C VAL A 5 -10.74 -6.23 -12.63
N MET A 6 -11.85 -5.84 -13.26
CA MET A 6 -12.05 -4.52 -13.88
C MET A 6 -12.28 -3.44 -12.82
N ILE A 7 -11.63 -2.28 -12.94
CA ILE A 7 -12.01 -1.05 -12.22
C ILE A 7 -12.53 -0.02 -13.20
N TYR A 8 -13.62 0.68 -12.86
CA TYR A 8 -14.14 1.79 -13.63
C TYR A 8 -13.78 3.08 -12.89
N THR A 9 -12.98 3.95 -13.51
CA THR A 9 -12.73 5.30 -13.02
C THR A 9 -13.66 6.28 -13.75
N GLY A 10 -14.25 7.23 -13.03
CA GLY A 10 -15.19 8.19 -13.61
C GLY A 10 -14.52 9.28 -14.47
N SER A 11 -13.84 8.89 -15.55
CA SER A 11 -13.15 9.80 -16.47
C SER A 11 -13.31 9.30 -17.90
N SER A 12 -13.73 10.17 -18.81
CA SER A 12 -14.25 9.85 -20.15
C SER A 12 -13.19 9.42 -21.19
N ASN A 13 -12.15 8.68 -20.79
CA ASN A 13 -11.16 8.04 -21.67
C ASN A 13 -10.54 6.79 -21.01
N ASP A 14 -11.38 5.97 -20.37
CA ASP A 14 -10.97 4.84 -19.52
C ASP A 14 -10.50 3.61 -20.31
N GLN A 15 -9.19 3.36 -20.30
CA GLN A 15 -8.67 1.99 -20.41
C GLN A 15 -8.87 1.31 -19.06
N PRO A 16 -9.50 0.12 -18.99
CA PRO A 16 -9.67 -0.59 -17.73
C PRO A 16 -8.29 -0.93 -17.12
N SER A 17 -7.98 -0.35 -15.96
CA SER A 17 -6.81 -0.75 -15.18
C SER A 17 -7.15 -2.06 -14.46
N PHE A 18 -6.46 -3.12 -14.87
CA PHE A 18 -6.61 -4.44 -14.27
C PHE A 18 -5.62 -4.59 -13.12
N CYS A 19 -6.11 -4.99 -11.94
CA CYS A 19 -5.20 -5.49 -10.91
C CYS A 19 -4.66 -6.87 -11.34
N PRO A 20 -3.36 -7.15 -11.09
CA PRO A 20 -2.82 -8.49 -11.27
C PRO A 20 -3.62 -9.53 -10.49
N SER A 21 -3.52 -10.81 -10.87
CA SER A 21 -4.15 -11.91 -10.13
C SER A 21 -3.82 -11.79 -8.63
N HIS A 22 -4.74 -12.22 -7.74
CA HIS A 22 -4.66 -12.12 -6.27
C HIS A 22 -4.54 -10.73 -5.62
N TRP A 23 -4.39 -9.65 -6.40
CA TRP A 23 -4.54 -8.28 -5.91
C TRP A 23 -6.00 -7.85 -5.90
N VAL A 24 -6.37 -6.99 -4.94
CA VAL A 24 -7.73 -6.50 -4.74
C VAL A 24 -7.79 -5.01 -5.08
N PRO A 25 -8.63 -4.59 -6.03
CA PRO A 25 -8.76 -3.19 -6.40
C PRO A 25 -9.47 -2.37 -5.32
N TYR A 26 -8.97 -1.16 -5.07
CA TYR A 26 -9.65 -0.16 -4.23
C TYR A 26 -9.14 1.25 -4.53
N GLY A 27 -10.06 2.22 -4.67
CA GLY A 27 -9.68 3.64 -4.79
C GLY A 27 -8.67 3.94 -5.90
N GLY A 28 -8.77 3.28 -7.06
CA GLY A 28 -7.85 3.46 -8.19
C GLY A 28 -6.46 2.82 -8.03
N ASN A 29 -6.26 2.00 -6.99
CA ASN A 29 -5.02 1.27 -6.74
C ASN A 29 -5.32 -0.23 -6.55
N CYS A 30 -4.27 -1.05 -6.55
CA CYS A 30 -4.33 -2.48 -6.28
C CYS A 30 -3.62 -2.77 -4.95
N TYR A 31 -4.25 -3.62 -4.12
CA TYR A 31 -3.67 -4.01 -2.84
C TYR A 31 -3.54 -5.52 -2.69
N TYR A 32 -2.50 -5.94 -1.98
CA TYR A 32 -2.27 -7.34 -1.64
C TYR A 32 -1.88 -7.47 -0.17
N LEU A 33 -2.45 -8.43 0.54
CA LEU A 33 -2.11 -8.68 1.93
C LEU A 33 -1.16 -9.87 2.05
N VAL A 34 0.09 -9.61 2.42
CA VAL A 34 1.05 -10.64 2.81
C VAL A 34 0.53 -11.31 4.09
N ARG A 35 0.35 -12.64 4.07
CA ARG A 35 -0.26 -13.40 5.18
C ARG A 35 0.75 -14.16 6.06
N ASP A 36 2.02 -14.18 5.66
CA ASP A 36 3.07 -14.84 6.42
C ASP A 36 3.65 -13.94 7.51
N LYS A 37 4.13 -14.58 8.58
CA LYS A 37 4.94 -13.94 9.62
C LYS A 37 6.24 -13.37 9.03
N LYS A 38 6.41 -12.05 9.05
CA LYS A 38 7.59 -11.36 8.51
C LYS A 38 8.00 -10.16 9.36
N MET A 39 9.31 -9.87 9.40
CA MET A 39 9.80 -8.56 9.83
C MET A 39 9.41 -7.49 8.81
N TRP A 40 9.41 -6.22 9.19
CA TRP A 40 8.99 -5.14 8.29
C TRP A 40 9.78 -5.16 6.97
N ARG A 41 11.10 -5.33 7.03
CA ARG A 41 11.96 -5.41 5.84
C ARG A 41 11.64 -6.61 4.94
N ASP A 42 11.28 -7.74 5.55
CA ASP A 42 10.95 -8.95 4.79
C ASP A 42 9.55 -8.87 4.18
N ALA A 43 8.63 -8.14 4.83
CA ALA A 43 7.33 -7.80 4.28
C ALA A 43 7.47 -6.83 3.10
N LEU A 44 8.32 -5.80 3.22
CA LEU A 44 8.68 -4.91 2.11
C LEU A 44 9.26 -5.68 0.92
N ALA A 45 10.25 -6.53 1.17
CA ALA A 45 10.83 -7.37 0.13
C ALA A 45 9.80 -8.33 -0.50
N ALA A 46 8.77 -8.73 0.23
CA ALA A 46 7.67 -9.51 -0.33
C ALA A 46 6.78 -8.67 -1.25
N CYS A 47 6.43 -7.43 -0.88
CA CYS A 47 5.72 -6.53 -1.77
C CYS A 47 6.51 -6.26 -3.06
N HIS A 48 7.82 -6.00 -2.94
CA HIS A 48 8.67 -5.77 -4.12
C HIS A 48 8.68 -6.95 -5.09
N ARG A 49 8.68 -8.20 -4.59
CA ARG A 49 8.63 -9.41 -5.44
C ARG A 49 7.32 -9.53 -6.21
N GLU A 50 6.23 -8.96 -5.69
CA GLU A 50 4.91 -8.93 -6.31
C GLU A 50 4.72 -7.67 -7.19
N GLY A 51 5.75 -6.82 -7.33
CA GLY A 51 5.69 -5.58 -8.13
C GLY A 51 5.04 -4.38 -7.42
N GLY A 52 5.00 -4.40 -6.08
CA GLY A 52 4.45 -3.31 -5.26
C GLY A 52 5.37 -2.90 -4.12
N ASP A 53 4.88 -1.99 -3.30
CA ASP A 53 5.51 -1.50 -2.07
C ASP A 53 4.61 -1.80 -0.86
N LEU A 54 5.13 -1.72 0.37
CA LEU A 54 4.24 -1.61 1.53
C LEU A 54 3.35 -0.37 1.42
N ALA A 55 2.06 -0.53 1.71
CA ALA A 55 1.04 0.46 1.43
C ALA A 55 1.26 1.78 2.19
N SER A 56 1.12 2.88 1.46
CA SER A 56 0.78 4.20 1.98
C SER A 56 -0.70 4.28 2.35
N ILE A 57 -1.07 5.28 3.18
CA ILE A 57 -2.46 5.51 3.59
C ILE A 57 -2.72 7.02 3.62
N HIS A 58 -3.69 7.47 2.82
CA HIS A 58 -4.02 8.87 2.60
C HIS A 58 -5.40 9.28 3.11
N ASN A 59 -6.23 8.32 3.54
CA ASN A 59 -7.53 8.59 4.12
C ASN A 59 -8.06 7.42 4.96
N ILE A 60 -9.17 7.65 5.66
CA ILE A 60 -9.79 6.66 6.55
C ILE A 60 -10.41 5.50 5.76
N GLU A 61 -10.86 5.75 4.53
CA GLU A 61 -11.46 4.76 3.63
C GLU A 61 -10.42 3.71 3.21
N GLU A 62 -9.24 4.13 2.76
CA GLU A 62 -8.08 3.28 2.41
C GLU A 62 -7.60 2.45 3.60
N GLN A 63 -7.50 3.07 4.79
CA GLN A 63 -7.18 2.35 6.01
C GLN A 63 -8.22 1.26 6.31
N SER A 64 -9.50 1.61 6.23
CA SER A 64 -10.61 0.70 6.52
C SER A 64 -10.62 -0.47 5.55
N PHE A 65 -10.30 -0.20 4.28
CA PHE A 65 -10.13 -1.23 3.26
C PHE A 65 -8.98 -2.18 3.61
N ILE A 66 -7.78 -1.67 3.93
CA ILE A 66 -6.63 -2.51 4.34
C ILE A 66 -6.99 -3.40 5.54
N ILE A 67 -7.66 -2.83 6.54
CA ILE A 67 -8.13 -3.59 7.72
C ILE A 67 -9.14 -4.67 7.31
N SER A 68 -10.08 -4.37 6.41
CA SER A 68 -11.07 -5.38 5.97
C SER A 68 -10.42 -6.61 5.32
N GLN A 69 -9.25 -6.44 4.69
CA GLN A 69 -8.51 -7.56 4.09
C GLN A 69 -7.89 -8.51 5.13
N THR A 70 -7.77 -8.11 6.40
CA THR A 70 -7.25 -8.97 7.46
C THR A 70 -8.20 -10.09 7.86
N GLY A 71 -9.48 -10.00 7.45
CA GLY A 71 -10.55 -10.93 7.82
C GLY A 71 -10.75 -10.98 9.35
N TYR A 72 -11.09 -12.15 9.88
CA TYR A 72 -11.29 -12.34 11.33
C TYR A 72 -10.01 -12.29 12.17
N CYS A 73 -8.84 -12.15 11.55
CA CYS A 73 -7.57 -12.05 12.27
C CYS A 73 -7.43 -10.65 12.86
N LYS A 74 -7.44 -10.57 14.19
CA LYS A 74 -7.21 -9.36 14.98
C LYS A 74 -5.71 -9.07 15.11
N CYS A 75 -5.07 -8.85 13.98
CA CYS A 75 -3.64 -9.03 13.81
C CYS A 75 -3.01 -7.72 13.30
N PRO A 76 -1.86 -7.31 13.87
CA PRO A 76 -1.19 -6.10 13.41
C PRO A 76 -0.67 -6.28 11.98
N VAL A 77 -0.71 -5.19 11.20
CA VAL A 77 -0.36 -5.17 9.77
C VAL A 77 0.73 -4.13 9.54
N TRP A 78 1.87 -4.55 8.98
CA TRP A 78 2.91 -3.62 8.55
C TRP A 78 2.42 -2.72 7.41
N ILE A 79 2.77 -1.43 7.48
CA ILE A 79 2.56 -0.42 6.42
C ILE A 79 3.86 0.28 6.05
N GLY A 80 3.84 1.05 4.97
CA GLY A 80 5.01 1.64 4.34
C GLY A 80 5.61 2.85 5.06
N LEU A 81 5.05 3.30 6.18
CA LEU A 81 5.55 4.49 6.87
C LEU A 81 6.83 4.14 7.64
N ASN A 82 7.91 4.86 7.35
CA ASN A 82 9.16 4.73 8.07
C ASN A 82 9.37 5.94 8.99
N SER A 83 9.41 5.72 10.31
CA SER A 83 9.55 6.82 11.27
C SER A 83 10.94 7.48 11.32
N ASN A 84 11.96 6.88 10.70
CA ASN A 84 13.28 7.52 10.60
C ASN A 84 13.26 8.76 9.70
N VAL A 85 12.44 8.71 8.65
CA VAL A 85 12.37 9.74 7.62
C VAL A 85 11.00 10.42 7.56
N TRP A 86 10.01 9.92 8.31
CA TRP A 86 8.61 10.36 8.28
C TRP A 86 8.04 10.46 6.86
N MET A 87 8.43 9.52 6.02
CA MET A 87 7.96 9.41 4.65
C MET A 87 7.46 8.00 4.41
N TRP A 88 6.44 7.90 3.56
CA TRP A 88 6.09 6.65 2.93
C TRP A 88 7.22 6.21 2.00
N ILE A 89 7.43 4.90 1.89
CA ILE A 89 8.46 4.34 1.01
C ILE A 89 8.22 4.61 -0.48
N ASP A 90 6.98 4.90 -0.87
CA ASP A 90 6.59 5.30 -2.23
C ASP A 90 6.81 6.81 -2.48
N ASN A 91 7.39 7.53 -1.50
CA ASN A 91 7.63 8.97 -1.49
C ASN A 91 6.37 9.85 -1.56
N SER A 92 5.19 9.29 -1.33
CA SER A 92 3.96 10.07 -1.20
C SER A 92 3.97 10.92 0.10
N ALA A 93 3.14 11.97 0.12
CA ALA A 93 3.02 12.83 1.29
C ALA A 93 2.35 12.12 2.46
N VAL A 94 2.77 12.43 3.70
CA VAL A 94 2.07 11.99 4.92
C VAL A 94 0.97 13.02 5.23
N ASP A 95 -0.17 12.87 4.57
CA ASP A 95 -1.36 13.72 4.66
C ASP A 95 -2.46 13.17 5.58
N TYR A 96 -2.36 11.88 5.93
CA TYR A 96 -3.24 11.22 6.88
C TYR A 96 -2.44 10.43 7.93
N THR A 97 -2.89 10.49 9.19
CA THR A 97 -2.34 9.68 10.28
C THR A 97 -3.43 9.24 11.24
N ASN A 98 -3.27 8.07 11.86
CA ASN A 98 -4.22 7.56 12.86
C ASN A 98 -3.51 6.95 14.07
N TRP A 99 -2.59 7.71 14.67
CA TRP A 99 -1.75 7.26 15.78
C TRP A 99 -2.54 6.82 17.02
N LYS A 100 -2.05 5.77 17.68
CA LYS A 100 -2.41 5.45 19.06
C LYS A 100 -1.88 6.56 19.99
N THR A 101 -2.60 6.85 21.07
CA THR A 101 -2.15 7.81 22.09
C THR A 101 -0.72 7.50 22.56
N GLY A 102 0.15 8.51 22.55
CA GLY A 102 1.56 8.37 22.95
C GLY A 102 2.49 7.85 21.85
N MET A 103 2.01 7.78 20.60
CA MET A 103 2.79 7.48 19.40
C MET A 103 2.83 8.72 18.49
N PRO A 104 3.83 8.85 17.60
CA PRO A 104 4.88 7.85 17.32
C PRO A 104 6.11 7.97 18.23
N LYS A 105 6.87 6.88 18.35
CA LYS A 105 8.22 6.85 18.93
C LYS A 105 9.26 6.80 17.81
N LEU A 106 10.43 7.40 18.04
CA LEU A 106 11.52 7.44 17.06
C LEU A 106 12.08 6.03 16.74
N GLU A 107 12.76 5.92 15.60
CA GLU A 107 13.54 4.74 15.16
C GLU A 107 12.77 3.42 15.00
N SER A 108 11.53 3.51 14.54
CA SER A 108 10.59 2.39 14.53
C SER A 108 9.85 2.23 13.19
N CYS A 109 9.36 1.02 12.94
CA CYS A 109 8.49 0.71 11.82
C CYS A 109 7.03 0.84 12.27
N VAL A 110 6.11 1.07 11.34
CA VAL A 110 4.71 1.38 11.66
C VAL A 110 3.80 0.23 11.29
N ASP A 111 2.95 -0.17 12.23
CA ASP A 111 1.88 -1.14 12.02
C ASP A 111 0.50 -0.58 12.40
N ILE A 112 -0.53 -1.10 11.75
CA ILE A 112 -1.93 -0.87 12.11
C ILE A 112 -2.40 -2.01 13.01
N ASN A 113 -2.99 -1.67 14.15
CA ASN A 113 -3.80 -2.63 14.90
C ASN A 113 -5.17 -2.78 14.23
N SER A 114 -5.46 -3.94 13.63
CA SER A 114 -6.69 -4.16 12.85
C SER A 114 -7.99 -4.05 13.66
N ASP A 115 -7.94 -4.18 14.98
CA ASP A 115 -9.12 -4.07 15.86
C ASP A 115 -9.52 -2.62 16.13
N SER A 116 -8.54 -1.76 16.41
CA SER A 116 -8.77 -0.34 16.76
C SER A 116 -8.56 0.62 15.59
N GLY A 117 -7.93 0.13 14.51
CA GLY A 117 -7.42 0.93 13.40
C GLY A 117 -6.23 1.83 13.75
N LYS A 118 -5.77 1.84 15.00
CA LYS A 118 -4.73 2.77 15.47
C LYS A 118 -3.33 2.31 15.06
N TRP A 119 -2.51 3.28 14.67
CA TRP A 119 -1.13 3.06 14.26
C TRP A 119 -0.21 3.05 15.48
N SER A 120 0.74 2.13 15.48
CA SER A 120 1.77 2.03 16.50
C SER A 120 3.15 1.99 15.85
N THR A 121 4.13 2.56 16.54
CA THR A 121 5.54 2.37 16.18
C THR A 121 6.10 1.19 16.97
N ASN A 122 6.69 0.22 16.27
CA ASN A 122 7.29 -0.97 16.83
C ASN A 122 8.70 -1.20 16.25
N SER A 123 9.50 -2.05 16.93
CA SER A 123 10.80 -2.46 16.40
C SER A 123 10.64 -3.07 15.01
N CYS A 124 11.42 -2.59 14.04
CA CYS A 124 11.43 -3.12 12.68
C CYS A 124 11.84 -4.61 12.61
N ARG A 125 12.45 -5.14 13.67
CA ARG A 125 12.81 -6.56 13.82
C ARG A 125 11.69 -7.42 14.40
N LEU A 126 10.58 -6.81 14.81
CA LEU A 126 9.41 -7.55 15.27
C LEU A 126 8.82 -8.35 14.12
N VAL A 127 8.45 -9.60 14.37
CA VAL A 127 7.80 -10.45 13.37
C VAL A 127 6.29 -10.31 13.52
N LEU A 128 5.65 -9.66 12.56
CA LEU A 128 4.18 -9.55 12.51
C LEU A 128 3.58 -10.53 11.53
N LEU A 129 2.31 -10.86 11.76
CA LEU A 129 1.57 -11.84 10.96
C LEU A 129 1.27 -11.35 9.53
N LYS A 130 1.24 -10.04 9.30
CA LYS A 130 0.70 -9.46 8.06
C LYS A 130 1.45 -8.19 7.62
N GLY A 131 1.46 -7.95 6.31
CA GLY A 131 1.89 -6.69 5.69
C GLY A 131 0.96 -6.32 4.54
N ALA A 132 0.61 -5.04 4.42
CA ALA A 132 -0.23 -4.55 3.32
C ALA A 132 0.67 -4.03 2.20
N CYS A 133 0.51 -4.54 1.00
CA CYS A 133 1.16 -4.05 -0.21
C CYS A 133 0.20 -3.19 -1.02
N ARG A 134 0.75 -2.18 -1.69
CA ARG A 134 0.09 -1.35 -2.70
C ARG A 134 0.93 -1.41 -3.97
N ASP A 135 0.27 -1.39 -5.12
CA ASP A 135 0.94 -1.41 -6.41
C ASP A 135 1.67 -0.10 -6.72
N LEU A 136 2.67 -0.17 -7.58
CA LEU A 136 3.43 0.99 -8.06
C LEU A 136 2.72 1.73 -9.21
N LEU A 137 1.57 1.24 -9.69
CA LEU A 137 0.97 1.66 -10.97
C LEU A 137 0.49 3.11 -10.98
N THR A 138 0.18 3.71 -9.83
CA THR A 138 -0.14 5.15 -9.75
C THR A 138 1.05 6.06 -10.02
N GLY A 139 2.29 5.59 -9.84
CA GLY A 139 3.50 6.36 -10.14
C GLY A 139 3.90 6.37 -11.62
N LEU A 140 3.52 5.34 -12.39
CA LEU A 140 3.90 5.19 -13.81
C LEU A 140 2.91 5.85 -14.78
N LEU A 141 1.66 6.04 -14.37
CA LEU A 141 0.64 6.69 -15.21
C LEU A 141 0.79 8.22 -15.30
N LEU A 142 1.72 8.81 -14.55
CA LEU A 142 1.98 10.26 -14.56
C LEU A 142 3.09 10.71 -15.51
N THR A 143 3.79 9.79 -16.19
CA THR A 143 4.61 10.18 -17.34
C THR A 143 3.73 10.10 -18.59
N PRO A 144 3.27 11.23 -19.17
CA PRO A 144 2.66 11.17 -20.49
C PRO A 144 3.68 10.49 -21.43
N PRO A 145 3.24 9.57 -22.32
CA PRO A 145 4.14 9.04 -23.34
C PRO A 145 4.74 10.24 -24.05
N SER A 146 6.07 10.35 -24.02
CA SER A 146 6.78 11.38 -24.77
C SER A 146 6.22 11.36 -26.19
N GLU A 147 5.56 12.44 -26.61
CA GLU A 147 5.05 12.57 -27.97
C GLU A 147 6.22 12.27 -28.91
N GLY A 148 6.09 11.13 -29.60
CA GLY A 148 7.06 10.73 -30.60
C GLY A 148 7.16 11.84 -31.62
N THR A 149 8.36 12.42 -31.74
CA THR A 149 8.71 13.33 -32.82
C THR A 149 8.33 12.71 -34.15
N HIS A 150 7.28 13.23 -34.78
CA HIS A 150 6.94 12.96 -36.16
C HIS A 150 8.08 13.53 -37.03
N PRO A 151 8.74 12.74 -37.89
CA PRO A 151 9.65 13.31 -38.87
C PRO A 151 8.83 14.10 -39.89
N LEU A 152 9.21 15.36 -40.09
CA LEU A 152 8.76 16.17 -41.22
C LEU A 152 9.24 15.51 -42.52
N LEU A 153 8.30 15.01 -43.31
CA LEU A 153 8.43 14.80 -44.75
C LEU A 153 7.33 15.60 -45.45
#